data_AF-A0A378R9V3-F1
#
_entry.id   AF-A0A378R9V3-F1
#
_cell.length_a   1.000
_cell.length_b   1.000
_cell.length_c   1.000
_cell.angle_alpha   90.00
_cell.angle_beta   90.00
_cell.angle_gamma   90.00
#
_symmetry.space_group_name_H-M   'P 1'
#
loop_
_entity.id
_entity.type
_entity.pdbx_description
1 polymer ?
#
loop_
_entity_poly.entity_id
_entity_poly.type
_entity_poly.pdbx_seq_one_letter_code
_entity_poly.pdbx_strand_id
1 'polypeptide(L)' 'MLDGEIEADESYFGGQRKGKRGRGAAGKIAVFGLLKRNGKVYTVAVPNTQSATLLPIIREQVKPDSIVTLISTKVMMC' A
#
# COMPACT_ATOMS: atom_id res chain seq x y z
N MET A 1 8.45 -5.11 -13.96
CA MET A 1 8.97 -5.09 -12.59
C MET A 1 9.68 -3.77 -12.31
N LEU A 2 9.44 -3.21 -11.13
CA LEU A 2 10.12 -2.06 -10.55
C LEU A 2 11.52 -2.47 -10.06
N ASP A 3 12.45 -1.54 -10.03
CA ASP A 3 13.84 -1.76 -9.59
C ASP A 3 14.46 -0.52 -8.94
N GLY A 4 15.53 -0.74 -8.17
CA GLY A 4 16.25 0.29 -7.45
C GLY A 4 15.64 0.56 -6.07
N GLU A 5 15.36 1.83 -5.78
CA GLU A 5 14.66 2.25 -4.57
C GLU A 5 13.14 2.31 -4.83
N ILE A 6 12.38 1.53 -4.06
CA ILE A 6 10.92 1.49 -4.14
C ILE A 6 10.34 1.84 -2.77
N GLU A 7 9.38 2.77 -2.76
CA GLU A 7 8.59 3.08 -1.59
C GLU A 7 7.29 2.26 -1.62
N ALA A 8 7.01 1.52 -0.54
CA ALA A 8 5.79 0.75 -0.36
C ALA A 8 4.87 1.45 0.64
N ASP A 9 3.61 1.69 0.29
CA ASP A 9 2.64 2.40 1.13
C ASP A 9 1.31 1.64 1.28
N GLU A 10 0.70 1.80 2.45
CA GLU A 10 -0.63 1.28 2.79
C GLU A 10 -1.62 2.43 2.96
N SER A 11 -2.56 2.54 2.04
CA SER A 11 -3.59 3.57 2.06
C SER A 11 -4.98 2.98 2.28
N TYR A 12 -5.89 3.73 2.91
CA TYR A 12 -7.27 3.30 3.17
C TYR A 12 -8.26 4.33 2.64
N PHE A 13 -9.14 3.93 1.72
CA PHE A 13 -10.10 4.81 1.05
C PHE A 13 -11.54 4.48 1.43
N GLY A 14 -12.40 5.50 1.48
CA GLY A 14 -13.83 5.34 1.76
C GLY A 14 -14.19 5.30 3.26
N GLY A 15 -15.41 4.84 3.54
CA GLY A 15 -16.06 4.84 4.84
C GLY A 15 -17.00 6.04 5.03
N GLN A 16 -18.27 5.79 5.33
CA GLN A 16 -19.22 6.86 5.65
C GLN A 16 -18.88 7.51 6.99
N ARG A 17 -18.99 8.83 7.06
CA ARG A 17 -18.70 9.61 8.27
C ARG A 17 -19.76 9.39 9.36
N LYS A 18 -19.44 8.49 10.30
CA LYS A 18 -19.66 8.50 11.78
C LYS A 18 -19.12 7.16 12.35
N GLY A 19 -18.22 7.18 13.35
CA GLY A 19 -17.67 5.97 13.98
C GLY A 19 -16.13 5.91 14.14
N LYS A 20 -15.56 4.72 14.38
CA LYS A 20 -14.11 4.48 14.58
C LYS A 20 -13.27 5.01 13.40
N ARG A 21 -12.14 5.66 13.71
CA ARG A 21 -11.21 6.24 12.73
C ARG A 21 -9.94 5.40 12.56
N GLY A 22 -9.22 5.61 11.46
CA GLY A 22 -7.94 4.95 11.18
C GLY A 22 -8.07 3.56 10.55
N ARG A 23 -7.09 2.68 10.84
CA ARG A 23 -6.98 1.30 10.35
C ARG A 23 -8.08 0.42 10.96
N GLY A 24 -8.75 -0.40 10.16
CA GLY A 24 -9.83 -1.29 10.63
C GLY A 24 -11.17 -0.59 10.85
N ALA A 25 -11.33 0.67 10.43
CA ALA A 25 -12.64 1.30 10.38
C ALA A 25 -13.52 0.64 9.31
N ALA A 26 -14.80 0.43 9.63
CA ALA A 26 -15.76 -0.21 8.73
C ALA A 26 -15.98 0.63 7.46
N GLY A 27 -16.20 -0.06 6.33
CA GLY A 27 -16.46 0.57 5.04
C GLY A 27 -15.23 1.17 4.35
N LYS A 28 -14.02 0.92 4.87
CA LYS A 28 -12.78 1.30 4.20
C LYS A 28 -12.25 0.19 3.30
N ILE A 29 -11.74 0.57 2.14
CA ILE A 29 -11.02 -0.28 1.20
C ILE A 29 -9.53 -0.05 1.41
N ALA A 30 -8.77 -1.11 1.68
CA ALA A 30 -7.32 -1.03 1.74
C ALA A 30 -6.74 -1.06 0.32
N VAL A 31 -5.76 -0.19 0.07
CA VAL A 31 -5.03 -0.09 -1.19
C VAL A 31 -3.54 -0.15 -0.87
N PHE A 32 -2.84 -1.01 -1.58
CA PHE A 32 -1.41 -1.16 -1.51
C PHE A 32 -0.74 -0.49 -2.71
N GLY A 33 0.30 0.30 -2.47
CA GLY A 33 1.04 1.01 -3.50
C GLY A 33 2.54 0.72 -3.46
N LEU A 34 3.16 0.63 -4.64
CA LEU A 34 4.59 0.60 -4.86
C LEU A 34 4.98 1.77 -5.76
N LEU A 35 5.78 2.68 -5.25
CA LEU A 35 6.23 3.90 -5.91
C LEU A 35 7.73 3.82 -6.21
N LYS A 36 8.09 3.95 -7.48
CA LYS A 36 9.46 4.30 -7.88
C LYS A 36 9.53 5.79 -8.18
N ARG A 37 10.37 6.55 -7.45
CA ARG A 37 10.55 7.99 -7.70
C ARG A 37 10.96 8.25 -9.14
N ASN A 38 10.35 9.25 -9.77
CA ASN A 38 10.53 9.58 -11.19
C ASN A 38 10.26 8.39 -12.14
N GLY A 39 9.50 7.40 -11.68
CA GLY A 39 9.20 6.18 -12.40
C GLY A 39 7.71 5.93 -12.45
N LYS A 40 7.35 4.66 -12.32
CA LYS A 40 5.95 4.21 -12.33
C LYS A 40 5.47 3.93 -10.92
N VAL A 41 4.16 4.06 -10.75
CA VAL A 41 3.42 3.60 -9.58
C VAL A 41 2.67 2.32 -9.96
N TYR A 42 2.69 1.34 -9.06
CA TYR A 42 1.80 0.20 -9.07
C TYR A 42 0.87 0.31 -7.87
N THR A 43 -0.45 0.22 -8.08
CA THR A 43 -1.44 0.23 -7.00
C THR A 43 -2.46 -0.87 -7.19
N VAL A 44 -2.91 -1.46 -6.09
CA VAL A 44 -3.92 -2.52 -6.09
C VAL A 44 -4.77 -2.47 -4.84
N ALA A 45 -6.08 -2.65 -4.99
CA ALA A 45 -6.98 -2.84 -3.86
C ALA A 45 -6.72 -4.23 -3.25
N VAL A 46 -6.51 -4.28 -1.93
CA VAL A 46 -6.17 -5.52 -1.21
C VAL A 46 -7.24 -5.82 -0.16
N PRO A 47 -7.51 -7.12 0.12
CA PRO A 47 -8.48 -7.48 1.16
C PRO A 47 -8.02 -7.07 2.57
N ASN A 48 -6.71 -6.97 2.79
CA ASN A 48 -6.09 -6.54 4.04
C ASN A 48 -4.62 -6.17 3.81
N THR A 49 -4.00 -5.52 4.80
CA THR A 49 -2.58 -5.15 4.76
C THR A 49 -1.70 -6.07 5.60
N GLN A 50 -2.01 -7.37 5.64
CA GLN A 50 -1.15 -8.35 6.31
C GLN A 50 0.02 -8.72 5.40
N SER A 51 1.17 -9.03 5.99
CA SER A 51 2.38 -9.40 5.24
C SER A 51 2.15 -10.59 4.29
N ALA A 52 1.28 -11.54 4.67
CA ALA A 52 0.90 -12.67 3.83
C ALA A 52 0.24 -12.25 2.51
N THR A 53 -0.47 -11.12 2.50
CA THR A 53 -1.09 -10.52 1.31
C THR A 53 -0.09 -9.66 0.53
N LEU A 54 0.73 -8.87 1.23
CA LEU A 54 1.59 -7.86 0.60
C LEU A 54 2.91 -8.43 0.04
N LEU A 55 3.55 -9.37 0.73
CA LEU A 55 4.85 -9.91 0.33
C LEU A 55 4.84 -10.60 -1.05
N PRO A 56 3.82 -11.40 -1.42
CA PRO A 56 3.73 -11.96 -2.77
C PRO A 56 3.65 -10.88 -3.85
N ILE A 57 2.87 -9.81 -3.63
CA ILE A 57 2.73 -8.69 -4.56
C ILE A 57 4.07 -7.99 -4.76
N ILE A 58 4.82 -7.74 -3.67
CA ILE A 58 6.15 -7.14 -3.75
C ILE A 58 7.09 -8.02 -4.58
N ARG A 59 7.12 -9.34 -4.34
CA ARG A 59 7.98 -10.29 -5.07
C ARG A 59 7.64 -10.37 -6.55
N GLU A 60 6.37 -10.25 -6.90
CA GLU A 60 5.93 -10.26 -8.31
C GLU A 60 6.25 -8.95 -9.03
N GLN A 61 6.13 -7.82 -8.34
CA GLN A 61 6.25 -6.50 -8.96
C GLN A 61 7.65 -5.90 -8.88
N VAL A 62 8.51 -6.34 -7.96
CA VAL A 62 9.84 -5.77 -7.70
C VAL A 62 10.94 -6.77 -8.06
N LYS A 63 11.99 -6.30 -8.75
CA LYS A 63 13.15 -7.13 -9.07
C LYS A 63 13.91 -7.53 -7.80
N PRO A 64 14.46 -8.76 -7.73
CA PRO A 64 15.45 -9.13 -6.72
C PRO A 64 16.57 -8.07 -6.60
N ASP A 65 17.15 -7.95 -5.40
CA ASP A 65 18.20 -6.98 -5.03
C ASP A 65 17.80 -5.49 -5.02
N SER A 66 16.51 -5.18 -5.19
CA SER A 66 15.99 -3.83 -4.99
C SER A 66 15.78 -3.51 -3.51
N ILE A 67 15.87 -2.23 -3.14
CA ILE A 67 15.62 -1.76 -1.78
C ILE A 67 14.16 -1.29 -1.69
N VAL A 68 13.38 -1.96 -0.83
CA VAL A 68 11.99 -1.60 -0.57
C VAL A 68 11.88 -0.93 0.79
N THR A 69 11.50 0.35 0.79
CA THR A 69 11.25 1.14 1.99
C THR A 69 9.76 1.19 2.26
N LEU A 70 9.32 0.62 3.38
CA LEU A 70 7.92 0.68 3.81
C LEU A 70 7.65 2.03 4.48
N ILE A 71 6.83 2.85 3.86
CA ILE A 71 6.32 4.08 4.46
C ILE A 71 4.96 3.74 5.07
N SER A 72 4.89 3.69 6.40
CA SER A 72 3.63 3.57 7.11
C SER A 72 2.95 4.95 7.18
N THR A 73 2.50 5.50 6.05
CA THR A 73 1.73 6.74 6.04
C THR A 73 0.25 6.44 6.21
N LYS A 74 -0.30 6.69 7.41
CA LYS A 74 -1.75 6.73 7.62
C LYS A 74 -2.31 7.99 6.95
N VAL A 75 -2.48 7.98 5.63
CA VAL A 75 -3.21 9.06 4.95
C VAL A 75 -4.69 8.87 5.24
N MET A 76 -5.20 9.63 6.19
CA MET A 76 -6.62 9.85 6.41
C MET A 76 -7.07 10.89 5.38
N MET A 77 -7.48 10.45 4.18
CA MET A 77 -8.28 11.34 3.32
C MET A 77 -9.68 11.48 3.94
N CYS A 78 -10.07 12.74 4.07
CA CYS A 78 -11.17 13.30 4.87
C CYS A 78 -12.57 12.90 4.40
#